data_AF-A0A501PR56-F1
#
_entry.id   AF-A0A501PR56-F1
#
_cell.length_a   1.000
_cell.length_b   1.000
_cell.length_c   1.000
_cell.angle_alpha   90.00
_cell.angle_beta   90.00
_cell.angle_gamma   90.00
#
_symmetry.space_group_name_H-M   'P 1'
#
loop_
_entity.id
_entity.type
_entity.pdbx_description
1 polymer ?
#
loop_
_entity_poly.entity_id
_entity_poly.type
_entity_poly.pdbx_seq_one_letter_code
_entity_poly.pdbx_strand_id
1 'polypeptide(L)'
;MNKEADLKLGEPVENRTPPPVPGNDLVLDGSYVTLLPLSAADHGAGLHAANLHDRDGAIWDYLPYGPFATLDDYDSVGAIG
;
A
#
# COMPACT_ATOMS: atom_id res chain seq x y z
N MET A 1 -29.98 7.71 19.84
CA MET A 1 -30.06 6.36 20.43
C MET A 1 -28.74 5.67 20.10
N ASN A 2 -27.76 5.74 21.00
CA ASN A 2 -26.38 5.35 20.69
C ASN A 2 -26.24 3.83 20.80
N LYS A 3 -25.88 3.19 19.69
CA LYS A 3 -25.87 1.74 19.47
C LYS A 3 -24.55 1.08 19.91
N GLU A 4 -23.88 1.66 20.91
CA GLU A 4 -22.52 1.28 21.34
C GLU A 4 -22.50 0.43 22.62
N ALA A 5 -23.64 0.28 23.31
CA ALA A 5 -23.67 -0.17 24.70
C ALA A 5 -23.66 -1.70 24.93
N ASP A 6 -23.42 -2.54 23.90
CA ASP A 6 -23.50 -4.01 24.07
C ASP A 6 -22.38 -4.80 23.38
N LEU A 7 -21.29 -4.14 22.96
CA LEU A 7 -20.10 -4.84 22.50
C LEU A 7 -19.34 -5.39 23.71
N LYS A 8 -19.43 -6.70 23.95
CA LYS A 8 -18.52 -7.44 24.85
C LYS A 8 -17.13 -7.51 24.23
N LEU A 9 -16.42 -6.38 24.26
CA LEU A 9 -14.99 -6.33 24.03
C LEU A 9 -14.34 -7.09 25.19
N GLY A 10 -13.49 -8.07 24.88
CA GLY A 10 -12.87 -8.94 25.88
C GLY A 10 -11.99 -8.20 26.89
N GLU A 11 -11.19 -8.95 27.66
CA GLU A 11 -10.35 -8.37 28.71
C GLU A 11 -9.42 -7.25 28.18
N PRO A 12 -9.30 -6.13 28.90
CA PRO A 12 -8.41 -5.04 28.52
C PRO A 12 -6.96 -5.50 28.41
N VAL A 13 -6.27 -5.09 27.32
CA VAL A 13 -4.83 -5.31 27.18
C VAL A 13 -4.09 -4.24 27.99
N GLU A 14 -3.63 -4.60 29.17
CA GLU A 14 -2.80 -3.73 30.01
C GLU A 14 -1.42 -3.51 29.37
N ASN A 15 -0.81 -2.33 29.63
CA ASN A 15 0.55 -1.97 29.17
C ASN A 15 0.74 -1.97 27.64
N ARG A 16 -0.29 -1.57 26.89
CA ARG A 16 -0.21 -1.41 25.43
C ARG A 16 0.87 -0.39 25.03
N THR A 17 1.87 -0.83 24.28
CA THR A 17 2.87 0.05 23.64
C THR A 17 2.56 0.18 22.15
N PRO A 18 2.63 1.38 21.55
CA PRO A 18 2.52 1.54 20.10
C PRO A 18 3.61 0.74 19.38
N PRO A 19 3.30 0.09 18.24
CA PRO A 19 4.33 -0.55 17.43
C PRO A 19 5.30 0.50 16.87
N PRO A 20 6.57 0.13 16.62
CA PRO A 20 7.50 1.00 15.92
C PRO A 20 7.03 1.26 14.48
N VAL A 21 7.33 2.44 13.96
CA VAL A 21 7.14 2.74 12.54
C VAL A 21 8.13 1.91 11.70
N PRO A 22 7.75 1.44 10.50
CA PRO A 22 8.69 0.85 9.57
C PRO A 22 9.81 1.84 9.23
N GLY A 23 11.06 1.37 9.19
CA GLY A 23 12.19 2.17 8.75
C GLY A 23 12.12 2.48 7.25
N ASN A 24 12.58 3.66 6.84
CA ASN A 24 12.59 4.08 5.44
C ASN A 24 13.59 3.28 4.57
N ASP A 25 14.47 2.53 5.20
CA ASP A 25 15.51 1.67 4.62
C ASP A 25 15.22 0.17 4.85
N LEU A 26 14.03 -0.17 5.37
CA LEU A 26 13.69 -1.55 5.71
C LEU A 26 13.57 -2.40 4.43
N VAL A 27 14.46 -3.38 4.31
CA VAL A 27 14.41 -4.43 3.29
C VAL A 27 13.92 -5.72 3.91
N LEU A 28 12.90 -6.34 3.29
CA LEU A 28 12.40 -7.65 3.70
C LEU A 28 12.87 -8.70 2.71
N ASP A 29 13.92 -9.44 3.08
CA ASP A 29 14.53 -10.46 2.23
C ASP A 29 13.92 -11.84 2.51
N GLY A 30 13.10 -12.33 1.58
CA GLY A 30 12.45 -13.63 1.65
C GLY A 30 13.06 -14.63 0.66
N SER A 31 12.67 -15.90 0.78
CA SER A 31 13.25 -16.96 -0.07
C SER A 31 12.90 -16.87 -1.56
N TYR A 32 11.86 -16.12 -1.91
CA TYR A 32 11.37 -16.00 -3.30
C TYR A 32 11.31 -14.56 -3.80
N VAL A 33 11.24 -13.60 -2.89
CA VAL A 33 11.06 -12.18 -3.19
C VAL A 33 11.78 -11.36 -2.13
N THR A 34 12.27 -10.20 -2.55
CA THR A 34 12.81 -9.16 -1.68
C THR A 34 11.94 -7.93 -1.82
N LEU A 35 11.43 -7.39 -0.70
CA LEU A 35 10.68 -6.13 -0.70
C LEU A 35 11.63 -4.99 -0.32
N LEU A 36 11.65 -3.95 -1.16
CA LEU A 36 12.45 -2.75 -0.99
C LEU A 36 11.54 -1.57 -0.65
N PRO A 37 12.06 -0.53 0.03
CA PRO A 37 11.37 0.76 0.13
C PRO A 37 11.02 1.31 -1.26
N LEU A 38 9.80 1.82 -1.41
CA LEU A 38 9.34 2.34 -2.69
C LEU A 38 10.00 3.68 -3.01
N SER A 39 10.76 3.73 -4.10
CA SER A 39 11.23 4.97 -4.75
C SER A 39 10.49 5.16 -6.07
N ALA A 40 9.73 6.24 -6.21
CA ALA A 40 9.05 6.55 -7.47
C ALA A 40 10.05 6.80 -8.61
N ALA A 41 11.15 7.47 -8.32
CA ALA A 41 12.21 7.75 -9.30
C ALA A 41 12.87 6.47 -9.82
N ASP A 42 13.11 5.49 -8.95
CA ASP A 42 13.83 4.27 -9.33
C ASP A 42 12.89 3.17 -9.85
N HIS A 43 11.65 3.09 -9.34
CA HIS A 43 10.74 1.97 -9.59
C HIS A 43 9.50 2.34 -10.42
N GLY A 44 9.16 3.62 -10.58
CA GLY A 44 7.92 4.08 -11.22
C GLY A 44 7.73 3.51 -12.62
N ALA A 45 8.73 3.66 -13.49
CA ALA A 45 8.69 3.15 -14.86
C ALA A 45 8.51 1.61 -14.94
N GLY A 46 9.18 0.87 -14.05
CA GLY A 46 9.08 -0.59 -14.01
C GLY A 46 7.69 -1.07 -13.54
N LEU A 47 7.16 -0.42 -12.50
CA LEU A 47 5.82 -0.71 -11.98
C LEU A 47 4.72 -0.33 -12.98
N HIS A 48 4.84 0.83 -13.64
CA HIS A 48 3.91 1.25 -14.69
C HIS A 48 3.87 0.25 -15.85
N ALA A 49 5.05 -0.15 -16.36
CA ALA A 49 5.14 -1.14 -17.43
C ALA A 49 4.53 -2.50 -17.03
N ALA A 50 4.76 -2.96 -15.79
CA ALA A 50 4.16 -4.18 -15.28
C ALA A 50 2.63 -4.11 -15.22
N ASN A 51 2.07 -2.98 -14.78
CA ASN A 51 0.63 -2.78 -14.71
C ASN A 51 -0.03 -2.66 -16.09
N LEU A 52 0.67 -2.14 -17.10
CA LEU A 52 0.17 -2.09 -18.48
C LEU A 52 0.08 -3.46 -19.18
N HIS A 53 0.62 -4.52 -18.57
CA HIS A 53 0.40 -5.89 -19.05
C HIS A 53 -1.07 -6.33 -18.89
N ASP A 54 -1.78 -5.81 -17.89
CA ASP A 54 -3.22 -5.97 -17.77
C ASP A 54 -3.92 -5.04 -18.78
N ARG A 55 -4.26 -5.60 -19.95
CA ARG A 55 -4.89 -4.84 -21.05
C ARG A 55 -6.35 -4.51 -20.77
N ASP A 56 -7.01 -5.30 -19.93
CA ASP A 56 -8.42 -5.12 -19.57
C ASP A 56 -8.58 -4.16 -18.39
N GLY A 57 -7.48 -3.88 -17.67
CA GLY A 57 -7.44 -2.92 -16.56
C GLY A 57 -8.13 -3.43 -15.30
N ALA A 58 -8.39 -4.73 -15.19
CA ALA A 58 -9.10 -5.37 -14.09
C ALA A 58 -8.42 -5.17 -12.73
N ILE A 59 -7.08 -4.97 -12.70
CA ILE A 59 -6.35 -4.65 -11.48
C ILE A 59 -6.87 -3.38 -10.77
N TRP A 60 -7.52 -2.47 -11.52
CA TRP A 60 -8.02 -1.20 -11.02
C TRP A 60 -9.50 -1.21 -10.59
N ASP A 61 -10.27 -2.27 -10.90
CA ASP A 61 -11.74 -2.32 -10.70
C ASP A 61 -12.19 -2.04 -9.26
N TYR A 62 -11.32 -2.30 -8.29
CA TYR A 62 -11.59 -2.15 -6.86
C TYR A 62 -10.66 -1.16 -6.15
N LEU A 63 -9.88 -0.39 -6.92
CA LEU A 63 -8.98 0.63 -6.39
C LEU A 63 -9.60 2.03 -6.63
N PRO A 64 -9.47 2.96 -5.67
CA PRO A 64 -10.02 4.31 -5.80
C PRO A 64 -9.18 5.22 -6.73
N TYR A 65 -8.21 4.65 -7.44
CA TYR A 65 -7.28 5.35 -8.34
C TYR A 65 -6.89 4.46 -9.52
N GLY A 66 -6.26 5.08 -10.51
CA GLY A 66 -5.99 4.45 -11.81
C GLY A 66 -7.25 4.40 -12.69
N PRO A 67 -7.15 3.76 -13.86
CA PRO A 67 -5.92 3.33 -14.52
C PRO A 67 -5.05 4.53 -14.96
N PHE A 68 -3.77 4.28 -15.21
CA PHE A 68 -2.82 5.30 -15.68
C PHE A 68 -2.31 4.97 -17.07
N ALA A 69 -2.71 5.77 -18.06
CA ALA A 69 -2.30 5.56 -19.44
C ALA A 69 -0.83 5.96 -19.68
N THR A 70 -0.35 6.96 -18.94
CA THR A 70 1.01 7.49 -19.08
C THR A 70 1.81 7.35 -17.78
N LEU A 71 3.14 7.40 -17.89
CA LEU A 71 4.02 7.37 -16.73
C LEU A 71 3.85 8.64 -15.87
N ASP A 72 3.67 9.80 -16.50
CA ASP A 72 3.43 11.06 -15.78
C ASP A 72 2.17 10.98 -14.90
N ASP A 73 1.07 10.41 -15.40
CA ASP A 73 -0.15 10.20 -14.60
C ASP A 73 0.11 9.21 -13.45
N TYR A 74 0.93 8.19 -13.69
CA TYR A 74 1.29 7.15 -12.72
C TYR A 74 2.13 7.73 -11.56
N ASP A 75 3.10 8.59 -11.88
CA ASP A 75 4.00 9.23 -10.92
C ASP A 75 3.28 10.31 -10.09
N SER A 76 2.25 10.94 -10.65
CA SER A 76 1.47 12.02 -10.02
C SER A 76 0.68 11.56 -8.78
N VAL A 77 0.46 10.26 -8.61
CA VAL A 77 -0.30 9.70 -7.46
C VAL A 77 0.61 9.25 -6.32
N GLY A 78 1.93 9.17 -6.56
CA GLY A 78 2.93 8.86 -5.52
C GLY A 78 3.06 9.94 -4.42
N ALA A 79 2.31 11.05 -4.52
CA ALA A 79 2.29 12.14 -3.56
C ALA A 79 1.27 11.98 -2.41
N ILE A 80 0.58 10.83 -2.30
CA ILE A 80 -0.14 10.48 -1.06
C ILE A 80 0.82 9.84 -0.04
N GLY A 81 1.78 10.65 0.42
CA GLY A 81 2.63 10.38 1.59
C GLY A 81 2.37 11.40 2.67
#